data_AF-A0AAD7IY59-F1
#
_entry.id   AF-A0AAD7IY59-F1
#
_cell.length_a   1.000
_cell.length_b   1.000
_cell.length_c   1.000
_cell.angle_alpha   90.00
_cell.angle_beta   90.00
_cell.angle_gamma   90.00
#
_symmetry.space_group_name_H-M   'P 1'
#
loop_
_entity.id
_entity.type
_entity.pdbx_description
1 polymer ?
#
loop_
_entity_poly.entity_id
_entity_poly.type
_entity_poly.pdbx_seq_one_letter_code
_entity_poly.pdbx_strand_id
1 'polypeptide(L)'
;MYEERVFRLIVHAELRLITELNDPNKLAKVFKQIFDCYRWLHEEAKIIHRDVSITNLMYHEIGGKVYGVLNDFDLALRLGDTKVSTLKQRTGTKPYMVIDLLVDSPPSHLYRHDLESFLYILVFLTCKIEGSDLVKWKDLGIDQLKKAKTSALAEEGFPPNKNHFQDFDLWILDLTDLFGTGINNCRLHNKAVAQAERRRGSSPEFDEKTLGGAVDFNKFATILEQPITLQ
;
A
#
# COMPACT_ATOMS: atom_id res chain seq x y z
N MET A 1 -32.39 13.20 -23.05
CA MET A 1 -31.74 11.95 -23.48
C MET A 1 -31.72 11.02 -22.29
N TYR A 2 -32.43 9.90 -22.34
CA TYR A 2 -32.32 8.85 -21.31
C TYR A 2 -31.12 7.98 -21.69
N GLU A 3 -30.12 7.87 -20.82
CA GLU A 3 -29.07 6.86 -20.99
C GLU A 3 -29.69 5.48 -20.76
N GLU A 4 -29.52 4.61 -21.76
CA GLU A 4 -30.01 3.24 -21.73
C GLU A 4 -29.24 2.46 -20.66
N ARG A 5 -29.92 2.06 -19.57
CA ARG A 5 -29.30 1.26 -18.50
C ARG A 5 -29.40 -0.21 -18.86
N VAL A 6 -28.26 -0.80 -19.22
CA VAL A 6 -28.15 -2.24 -19.51
C VAL A 6 -27.76 -2.98 -18.23
N PHE A 7 -28.58 -3.93 -17.80
CA PHE A 7 -28.22 -4.86 -16.73
C PHE A 7 -27.24 -5.92 -17.28
N ARG A 8 -26.09 -6.08 -16.62
CA ARG A 8 -25.09 -7.10 -16.97
C ARG A 8 -24.81 -7.94 -15.73
N LEU A 9 -24.84 -9.26 -15.90
CA LEU A 9 -24.44 -10.23 -14.88
C LEU A 9 -23.11 -10.84 -15.28
N ILE A 10 -22.14 -10.84 -14.38
CA ILE A 10 -20.86 -11.52 -14.55
C ILE A 10 -20.84 -12.69 -13.57
N VAL A 11 -20.60 -13.90 -14.06
CA VAL A 11 -20.44 -15.11 -13.24
C VAL A 11 -18.96 -15.48 -13.29
N HIS A 12 -18.32 -15.55 -12.12
CA HIS A 12 -16.91 -15.94 -11.99
C HIS A 12 -16.77 -17.04 -10.95
N ALA A 13 -15.64 -17.75 -10.98
CA ALA A 13 -15.31 -18.71 -9.94
C ALA A 13 -15.19 -18.00 -8.58
N GLU A 14 -15.50 -18.71 -7.51
CA GLU A 14 -15.47 -18.15 -6.15
C GLU A 14 -14.05 -17.67 -5.81
N LEU A 15 -13.97 -16.40 -5.43
CA LEU A 15 -12.78 -15.77 -4.89
C LEU A 15 -12.97 -15.64 -3.38
N ARG A 16 -11.92 -15.94 -2.62
CA ARG A 16 -11.91 -15.83 -1.16
C ARG A 16 -10.98 -14.72 -0.72
N LEU A 17 -11.26 -14.13 0.43
CA LEU A 17 -10.47 -13.00 0.93
C LEU A 17 -9.11 -13.47 1.41
N ILE A 18 -8.06 -12.67 1.18
CA ILE A 18 -6.71 -12.99 1.66
C ILE A 18 -6.67 -13.20 3.19
N THR A 19 -7.59 -12.58 3.92
CA THR A 19 -7.74 -12.70 5.39
C THR A 19 -8.06 -14.12 5.87
N GLU A 20 -8.54 -14.99 4.98
CA GLU A 20 -8.84 -16.38 5.32
C GLU A 20 -7.59 -17.29 5.33
N LEU A 21 -6.46 -16.80 4.82
CA LEU A 21 -5.20 -17.56 4.77
C LEU A 21 -4.48 -17.50 6.12
N ASN A 22 -4.51 -18.63 6.85
CA ASN A 22 -3.78 -18.80 8.10
C ASN A 22 -2.44 -19.54 7.94
N ASP A 23 -2.17 -20.08 6.74
CA ASP A 23 -0.89 -20.73 6.40
C ASP A 23 0.10 -19.67 5.89
N PRO A 24 1.28 -19.50 6.53
CA PRO A 24 2.26 -18.47 6.16
C PRO A 24 2.75 -18.59 4.73
N ASN A 25 2.99 -19.81 4.27
CA ASN A 25 3.51 -20.09 2.93
C ASN A 25 2.46 -19.74 1.87
N LYS A 26 1.21 -20.11 2.11
CA LYS A 26 0.09 -19.71 1.22
C LYS A 26 -0.09 -18.20 1.22
N LEU A 27 -0.04 -17.55 2.39
CA LEU A 27 -0.21 -16.11 2.52
C LEU A 27 0.88 -15.35 1.75
N ALA A 28 2.16 -15.64 1.99
CA ALA A 28 3.26 -14.97 1.31
C ALA A 28 3.23 -15.20 -0.20
N LYS A 29 2.95 -16.43 -0.64
CA LYS A 29 2.79 -16.75 -2.07
C LYS A 29 1.68 -15.91 -2.70
N VAL A 30 0.50 -15.88 -2.09
CA VAL A 30 -0.66 -15.13 -2.58
C VAL A 30 -0.36 -13.63 -2.59
N PHE A 31 0.18 -13.09 -1.50
CA PHE A 31 0.52 -11.67 -1.37
C PHE A 31 1.52 -11.24 -2.44
N LYS A 32 2.58 -12.04 -2.66
CA LYS A 32 3.56 -11.82 -3.72
C LYS A 32 2.92 -11.84 -5.11
N GLN A 33 2.07 -12.83 -5.41
CA GLN A 33 1.39 -12.89 -6.72
C GLN A 33 0.49 -11.68 -6.99
N ILE A 34 -0.19 -11.16 -5.96
CA ILE A 34 -0.99 -9.93 -6.07
C ILE A 34 -0.08 -8.72 -6.31
N PHE A 35 1.02 -8.60 -5.57
CA PHE A 35 2.02 -7.56 -5.80
C PHE A 35 2.59 -7.62 -7.22
N ASP A 36 2.96 -8.81 -7.71
CA ASP A 36 3.49 -9.00 -9.07
C ASP A 36 2.45 -8.62 -10.13
N CYS A 37 1.17 -8.95 -9.90
CA CYS A 37 0.06 -8.51 -10.74
C CYS A 37 -0.05 -6.99 -10.77
N TYR A 38 0.00 -6.33 -9.61
CA TYR A 38 -0.03 -4.87 -9.51
C TYR A 38 1.15 -4.21 -10.21
N ARG A 39 2.36 -4.75 -10.00
CA ARG A 39 3.58 -4.31 -10.66
C ARG A 39 3.43 -4.38 -12.18
N TRP A 40 2.97 -5.51 -12.70
CA TRP A 40 2.73 -5.69 -14.13
C TRP A 40 1.69 -4.71 -14.68
N LEU A 41 0.60 -4.47 -13.94
CA LEU A 41 -0.41 -3.47 -14.32
C LEU A 41 0.20 -2.07 -14.47
N HIS A 42 1.08 -1.69 -13.56
CA HIS A 42 1.76 -0.40 -13.64
C HIS A 42 2.81 -0.34 -14.75
N GLU A 43 3.72 -1.32 -14.81
CA GLU A 43 4.87 -1.32 -15.72
C GLU A 43 4.44 -1.57 -17.18
N GLU A 44 3.52 -2.49 -17.42
CA GLU A 44 3.12 -2.90 -18.78
C GLU A 44 1.83 -2.23 -19.23
N ALA A 45 0.78 -2.27 -18.40
CA ALA A 45 -0.53 -1.72 -18.78
C ALA A 45 -0.66 -0.20 -18.53
N LYS A 46 0.29 0.39 -17.80
CA LYS A 46 0.28 1.80 -17.36
C LYS A 46 -0.97 2.13 -16.54
N ILE A 47 -1.34 1.25 -15.62
CA ILE A 47 -2.51 1.39 -14.75
C ILE A 47 -2.05 1.49 -13.29
N ILE A 48 -2.57 2.46 -12.55
CA ILE A 48 -2.53 2.50 -11.08
C ILE A 48 -3.89 2.09 -10.53
N HIS A 49 -3.92 1.32 -9.44
CA HIS A 49 -5.16 0.75 -8.93
C HIS A 49 -5.94 1.76 -8.09
N ARG A 50 -5.22 2.54 -7.26
CA ARG A 50 -5.76 3.60 -6.39
C ARG A 50 -6.72 3.16 -5.28
N ASP A 51 -6.96 1.87 -5.15
CA ASP A 51 -7.84 1.30 -4.13
C ASP A 51 -7.33 -0.07 -3.66
N VAL A 52 -6.03 -0.14 -3.41
CA VAL A 52 -5.42 -1.32 -2.78
C VAL A 52 -5.93 -1.38 -1.34
N SER A 53 -6.82 -2.34 -1.08
CA SER A 53 -7.49 -2.53 0.20
C SER A 53 -7.57 -4.01 0.56
N ILE A 54 -7.74 -4.32 1.85
CA ILE A 54 -7.78 -5.71 2.33
C ILE A 54 -8.94 -6.52 1.72
N THR A 55 -10.00 -5.86 1.26
CA THR A 55 -11.16 -6.50 0.60
C THR A 55 -10.91 -6.76 -0.88
N ASN A 56 -9.95 -6.08 -1.49
CA ASN A 56 -9.60 -6.20 -2.90
C ASN A 56 -8.44 -7.18 -3.13
N LEU A 57 -7.77 -7.60 -2.05
CA LEU A 57 -6.78 -8.69 -2.07
C LEU A 57 -7.49 -10.03 -1.84
N MET A 58 -7.53 -10.84 -2.89
CA MET A 58 -8.24 -12.11 -2.90
C MET A 58 -7.33 -13.26 -3.31
N TYR A 59 -7.83 -14.49 -3.15
CA TYR A 59 -7.21 -15.67 -3.71
C TYR A 59 -8.25 -16.62 -4.29
N HIS A 60 -7.79 -17.40 -5.26
CA HIS A 60 -8.54 -18.49 -5.87
C HIS A 60 -7.83 -19.81 -5.57
N GLU A 61 -8.57 -20.86 -5.24
CA GLU A 61 -8.00 -22.20 -5.01
C GLU A 61 -8.49 -23.19 -6.05
N ILE A 62 -7.54 -23.79 -6.78
CA ILE A 62 -7.81 -24.82 -7.78
C ILE A 62 -6.93 -26.02 -7.45
N GLY A 63 -7.56 -27.18 -7.22
CA GLY A 63 -6.85 -28.44 -7.01
C GLY A 63 -5.82 -28.38 -5.86
N GLY A 64 -6.17 -27.72 -4.76
CA GLY A 64 -5.30 -27.54 -3.58
C GLY A 64 -4.22 -26.46 -3.73
N LYS A 65 -4.13 -25.79 -4.88
CA LYS A 65 -3.18 -24.69 -5.13
C LYS A 65 -3.89 -23.35 -5.03
N VAL A 66 -3.29 -22.42 -4.29
CA VAL A 66 -3.75 -21.03 -4.18
C VAL A 66 -3.08 -20.13 -5.21
N TYR A 67 -3.85 -19.16 -5.71
CA TYR A 67 -3.46 -18.14 -6.67
C TYR A 67 -3.95 -16.77 -6.19
N GLY A 68 -3.05 -15.80 -6.10
CA GLY A 68 -3.40 -14.43 -5.72
C GLY A 68 -4.15 -13.69 -6.82
N VAL A 69 -5.15 -12.89 -6.43
CA VAL A 69 -5.99 -12.10 -7.31
C VAL A 69 -6.14 -10.69 -6.73
N LEU A 70 -5.81 -9.68 -7.53
CA LEU A 70 -6.14 -8.28 -7.23
C LEU A 70 -7.47 -7.95 -7.92
N ASN A 71 -8.47 -7.51 -7.16
CA ASN A 71 -9.81 -7.24 -7.64
C ASN A 71 -10.19 -5.75 -7.51
N ASP A 72 -11.28 -5.36 -8.17
CA ASP A 72 -11.91 -4.03 -8.09
C ASP A 72 -11.10 -2.88 -8.72
N PHE A 73 -11.28 -2.71 -10.03
CA PHE A 73 -10.60 -1.67 -10.81
C PHE A 73 -11.48 -0.43 -11.06
N ASP A 74 -12.60 -0.26 -10.34
CA ASP A 74 -13.55 0.84 -10.59
C ASP A 74 -12.94 2.23 -10.35
N LEU A 75 -11.90 2.30 -9.50
CA LEU A 75 -11.15 3.51 -9.19
C LEU A 75 -9.79 3.61 -9.90
N ALA A 76 -9.45 2.61 -10.70
CA ALA A 76 -8.16 2.54 -11.39
C ALA A 76 -8.00 3.71 -12.38
N LEU A 77 -6.76 4.16 -12.53
CA LEU A 77 -6.39 5.21 -13.47
C LEU A 77 -5.36 4.67 -14.46
N ARG A 78 -5.62 4.86 -15.75
CA ARG A 78 -4.62 4.69 -16.79
C ARG A 78 -3.75 5.94 -16.89
N LEU A 79 -2.44 5.78 -16.75
CA LEU A 79 -1.47 6.86 -16.86
C LEU A 79 -1.51 7.45 -18.28
N GLY A 80 -1.67 8.77 -18.37
CA GLY A 80 -1.82 9.48 -19.64
C GLY A 80 -3.26 9.92 -19.95
N ASP A 81 -4.26 9.43 -19.22
CA ASP A 81 -5.64 9.89 -19.36
C ASP A 81 -5.82 11.27 -18.70
N THR A 82 -6.23 12.28 -19.48
CA THR A 82 -6.37 13.69 -19.07
C THR A 82 -7.68 13.99 -18.33
N LYS A 83 -8.55 13.00 -18.13
CA LYS A 83 -9.98 13.19 -17.78
C LYS A 83 -10.40 12.74 -16.39
N VAL A 84 -9.49 12.42 -15.48
CA VAL A 84 -9.89 11.79 -14.21
C VAL A 84 -10.04 12.80 -13.08
N SER A 85 -11.25 12.88 -12.52
CA SER A 85 -11.56 13.69 -11.35
C SER A 85 -10.75 13.22 -10.15
N THR A 86 -9.94 14.11 -9.58
CA THR A 86 -9.25 13.96 -8.28
C THR A 86 -10.24 13.78 -7.10
N LEU A 87 -11.52 14.09 -7.31
CA LEU A 87 -12.55 14.16 -6.27
C LEU A 87 -12.91 12.84 -5.57
N LYS A 88 -12.52 11.67 -6.10
CA LYS A 88 -12.80 10.36 -5.47
C LYS A 88 -11.62 9.75 -4.69
N GLN A 89 -10.51 10.47 -4.51
CA GLN A 89 -9.30 9.94 -3.85
C GLN A 89 -9.43 9.67 -2.34
N ARG A 90 -10.58 10.00 -1.71
CA ARG A 90 -10.81 9.82 -0.26
C ARG A 90 -11.55 8.53 0.11
N THR A 91 -11.89 7.68 -0.86
CA THR A 91 -12.56 6.40 -0.59
C THR A 91 -11.52 5.37 -0.19
N GLY A 92 -11.38 5.14 1.12
CA GLY A 92 -10.54 4.08 1.68
C GLY A 92 -10.84 3.91 3.16
N THR A 93 -10.77 2.68 3.68
CA THR A 93 -10.92 2.44 5.12
C THR A 93 -9.70 3.03 5.83
N LYS A 94 -9.91 3.96 6.77
CA LYS A 94 -8.86 4.78 7.43
C LYS A 94 -7.55 4.03 7.74
N PRO A 95 -7.54 2.79 8.28
CA PRO A 95 -6.29 2.10 8.61
C PRO A 95 -5.39 1.81 7.39
N TYR A 96 -5.96 1.61 6.20
CA TYR A 96 -5.21 1.28 4.97
C TYR A 96 -4.90 2.51 4.10
N MET A 97 -5.46 3.67 4.45
CA MET A 97 -5.25 4.92 3.72
C MET A 97 -3.84 5.45 3.95
N VAL A 98 -3.16 5.78 2.86
CA VAL A 98 -1.77 6.26 2.80
C VAL A 98 -1.60 7.62 3.47
N ILE A 99 -0.45 7.86 4.11
CA ILE A 99 -0.12 9.11 4.84
C ILE A 99 -0.40 10.37 4.00
N ASP A 100 -0.02 10.36 2.73
CA ASP A 100 -0.13 11.53 1.84
C ASP A 100 -1.57 11.84 1.43
N LEU A 101 -2.46 10.84 1.50
CA LEU A 101 -3.86 10.99 1.14
C LEU A 101 -4.73 11.40 2.35
N LEU A 102 -4.14 11.44 3.55
CA LEU A 102 -4.75 11.92 4.80
C LEU A 102 -4.74 13.47 4.89
N VAL A 103 -5.28 14.15 3.88
CA VAL A 103 -5.45 15.62 3.84
C VAL A 103 -6.74 15.99 3.09
N ASP A 104 -7.21 17.23 3.25
CA ASP A 104 -8.45 17.67 2.60
C ASP A 104 -8.33 17.82 1.07
N SER A 105 -7.13 18.06 0.56
CA SER A 105 -6.82 18.13 -0.87
C SER A 105 -5.62 17.24 -1.17
N PRO A 106 -5.84 15.92 -1.37
CA PRO A 106 -4.76 14.97 -1.55
C PRO A 106 -3.99 15.24 -2.85
N PRO A 107 -2.68 14.92 -2.89
CA PRO A 107 -1.89 14.97 -4.12
C PRO A 107 -2.41 13.94 -5.13
N SER A 108 -1.86 13.98 -6.36
CA SER A 108 -2.09 12.90 -7.32
C SER A 108 -1.69 11.56 -6.71
N HIS A 109 -2.53 10.55 -6.92
CA HIS A 109 -2.22 9.19 -6.49
C HIS A 109 -1.04 8.66 -7.30
N LEU A 110 0.00 8.17 -6.63
CA LEU A 110 1.21 7.63 -7.22
C LEU A 110 1.27 6.13 -6.93
N TYR A 111 2.00 5.36 -7.75
CA TYR A 111 2.08 3.91 -7.53
C TYR A 111 2.64 3.55 -6.14
N ARG A 112 3.52 4.39 -5.57
CA ARG A 112 4.05 4.21 -4.21
C ARG A 112 3.00 4.30 -3.11
N HIS A 113 1.88 4.98 -3.36
CA HIS A 113 0.76 5.04 -2.43
C HIS A 113 0.11 3.65 -2.35
N ASP A 114 -0.12 2.99 -3.48
CA ASP A 114 -0.59 1.61 -3.50
C ASP A 114 0.41 0.66 -2.80
N LEU A 115 1.73 0.87 -2.96
CA LEU A 115 2.76 0.12 -2.22
C LEU A 115 2.70 0.32 -0.70
N GLU A 116 2.42 1.55 -0.24
CA GLU A 116 2.25 1.83 1.20
C GLU A 116 1.01 1.11 1.74
N SER A 117 -0.08 1.06 0.96
CA SER A 117 -1.26 0.26 1.29
C SER A 117 -0.95 -1.24 1.35
N PHE A 118 -0.11 -1.78 0.46
CA PHE A 118 0.37 -3.17 0.57
C PHE A 118 1.07 -3.43 1.90
N LEU A 119 1.99 -2.56 2.33
CA LEU A 119 2.66 -2.67 3.63
C LEU A 119 1.64 -2.68 4.78
N TYR A 120 0.72 -1.72 4.81
CA TYR A 120 -0.29 -1.68 5.88
C TYR A 120 -1.18 -2.93 5.87
N ILE A 121 -1.61 -3.43 4.72
CA ILE A 121 -2.41 -4.65 4.66
C ILE A 121 -1.61 -5.84 5.21
N LEU A 122 -0.33 -5.98 4.85
CA LEU A 122 0.53 -7.04 5.37
C LEU A 122 0.63 -6.96 6.90
N VAL A 123 0.89 -5.77 7.46
CA VAL A 123 0.89 -5.53 8.91
C VAL A 123 -0.42 -5.99 9.55
N PHE A 124 -1.57 -5.65 8.98
CA PHE A 124 -2.87 -6.05 9.54
C PHE A 124 -3.14 -7.55 9.40
N LEU A 125 -2.58 -8.21 8.39
CA LEU A 125 -2.68 -9.66 8.22
C LEU A 125 -1.80 -10.40 9.23
N THR A 126 -0.58 -9.94 9.47
CA THR A 126 0.45 -10.70 10.20
C THR A 126 0.67 -10.26 11.64
N CYS A 127 0.51 -8.97 11.98
CA CYS A 127 0.81 -8.44 13.32
C CYS A 127 -0.27 -8.72 14.37
N LYS A 128 0.14 -8.75 15.65
CA LYS A 128 -0.78 -8.76 16.81
C LYS A 128 -1.42 -7.39 16.98
N ILE A 129 -2.63 -7.22 16.44
CA ILE A 129 -3.36 -5.95 16.52
C ILE A 129 -3.91 -5.73 17.93
N GLU A 130 -4.56 -6.72 18.52
CA GLU A 130 -5.13 -6.62 19.87
C GLU A 130 -4.06 -6.23 20.91
N GLY A 131 -4.36 -5.21 21.71
CA GLY A 131 -3.42 -4.66 22.70
C GLY A 131 -2.37 -3.69 22.14
N SER A 132 -2.36 -3.42 20.83
CA SER A 132 -1.49 -2.42 20.19
C SER A 132 -2.22 -1.13 19.83
N ASP A 133 -1.45 -0.09 19.47
CA ASP A 133 -2.00 1.17 18.98
C ASP A 133 -2.68 1.07 17.61
N LEU A 134 -2.43 -0.01 16.84
CA LEU A 134 -3.09 -0.24 15.55
C LEU A 134 -4.62 -0.37 15.68
N VAL A 135 -5.13 -0.87 16.82
CA VAL A 135 -6.58 -0.96 17.08
C VAL A 135 -7.24 0.42 17.01
N LYS A 136 -6.52 1.45 17.45
CA LYS A 136 -7.02 2.82 17.56
C LYS A 136 -7.08 3.52 16.21
N TRP A 137 -6.31 3.06 15.20
CA TRP A 137 -6.16 3.75 13.92
C TRP A 137 -7.48 3.98 13.17
N LYS A 138 -8.47 3.10 13.35
CA LYS A 138 -9.81 3.26 12.77
C LYS A 138 -10.60 4.44 13.38
N ASP A 139 -10.32 4.75 14.65
CA ASP A 139 -11.06 5.74 15.44
C ASP A 139 -10.34 7.10 15.49
N LEU A 140 -9.05 7.15 15.12
CA LEU A 140 -8.27 8.38 15.10
C LEU A 140 -8.82 9.41 14.09
N GLY A 141 -8.66 10.69 14.45
CA GLY A 141 -8.75 11.81 13.52
C GLY A 141 -7.61 11.80 12.51
N ILE A 142 -7.77 12.53 11.40
CA ILE A 142 -6.82 12.53 10.27
C ILE A 142 -5.40 12.89 10.70
N ASP A 143 -5.22 13.99 11.44
CA ASP A 143 -3.89 14.45 11.89
C ASP A 143 -3.23 13.47 12.86
N GLN A 144 -4.03 12.90 13.77
CA GLN A 144 -3.56 11.92 14.74
C GLN A 144 -3.12 10.63 14.03
N LEU A 145 -3.90 10.16 13.06
CA LEU A 145 -3.57 8.97 12.27
C LEU A 145 -2.31 9.20 11.42
N LYS A 146 -2.20 10.37 10.80
CA LYS A 146 -1.00 10.75 10.05
C LYS A 146 0.25 10.71 10.92
N LYS A 147 0.17 11.28 12.13
CA LYS A 147 1.27 11.26 13.11
C LYS A 147 1.60 9.82 13.54
N ALA A 148 0.60 9.02 13.88
CA ALA A 148 0.79 7.63 14.30
C ALA A 148 1.46 6.77 13.21
N LYS A 149 0.99 6.86 11.96
CA LYS A 149 1.60 6.16 10.81
C LYS A 149 3.04 6.60 10.55
N THR A 150 3.30 7.91 10.64
CA THR A 150 4.65 8.45 10.48
C THR A 150 5.58 7.92 11.58
N SER A 151 5.12 7.87 12.83
CA SER A 151 5.89 7.32 13.97
C SER A 151 6.19 5.84 13.76
N ALA A 152 5.17 5.05 13.38
CA ALA A 152 5.33 3.62 13.12
C ALA A 152 6.38 3.34 12.02
N LEU A 153 6.40 4.15 10.95
CA LEU A 153 7.34 3.96 9.85
C LEU A 153 8.76 4.50 10.12
N ALA A 154 8.90 5.57 10.90
CA ALA A 154 10.19 6.27 11.03
C ALA A 154 10.90 6.07 12.39
N GLU A 155 10.18 5.61 13.42
CA GLU A 155 10.65 5.68 14.81
C GLU A 155 10.29 4.41 15.62
N GLU A 156 9.00 4.07 15.70
CA GLU A 156 8.50 3.03 16.63
C GLU A 156 8.49 1.61 16.06
N GLY A 157 8.30 1.47 14.74
CA GLY A 157 8.03 0.18 14.11
C GLY A 157 6.59 -0.30 14.31
N PHE A 158 6.32 -1.53 13.88
CA PHE A 158 5.02 -2.20 14.06
C PHE A 158 5.07 -3.23 15.20
N PRO A 159 3.90 -3.62 15.75
CA PRO A 159 3.83 -4.68 16.75
C PRO A 159 4.37 -6.01 16.22
N PRO A 160 4.80 -6.92 17.12
CA PRO A 160 5.28 -8.24 16.71
C PRO A 160 4.21 -9.05 15.97
N ASN A 161 4.67 -9.96 15.12
CA ASN A 161 3.79 -10.87 14.39
C ASN A 161 3.00 -11.82 15.30
N LYS A 162 1.83 -12.27 14.84
CA LYS A 162 1.07 -13.37 15.42
C LYS A 162 1.96 -14.61 15.47
N ASN A 163 1.74 -15.50 16.44
CA ASN A 163 2.64 -16.64 16.65
C ASN A 163 2.81 -17.52 15.40
N HIS A 164 1.76 -17.68 14.59
CA HIS A 164 1.83 -18.46 13.34
C HIS A 164 2.37 -17.65 12.15
N PHE A 165 2.66 -16.35 12.27
CA PHE A 165 3.22 -15.50 11.21
C PHE A 165 4.58 -14.89 11.59
N GLN A 166 5.31 -15.50 12.53
CA GLN A 166 6.63 -15.00 12.96
C GLN A 166 7.63 -14.88 11.80
N ASP A 167 7.51 -15.75 10.79
CA ASP A 167 8.39 -15.72 9.62
C ASP A 167 8.27 -14.45 8.76
N PHE A 168 7.26 -13.60 8.99
CA PHE A 168 7.11 -12.31 8.31
C PHE A 168 7.91 -11.18 8.97
N ASP A 169 8.61 -11.41 10.08
CA ASP A 169 9.31 -10.35 10.83
C ASP A 169 10.29 -9.57 9.93
N LEU A 170 11.09 -10.27 9.11
CA LEU A 170 12.03 -9.62 8.19
C LEU A 170 11.33 -8.79 7.11
N TRP A 171 10.24 -9.31 6.54
CA TRP A 171 9.46 -8.55 5.55
C TRP A 171 8.89 -7.27 6.14
N ILE A 172 8.32 -7.33 7.34
CA ILE A 172 7.76 -6.15 8.01
C ILE A 172 8.86 -5.15 8.34
N LEU A 173 9.99 -5.60 8.89
CA LEU A 173 11.11 -4.74 9.22
C LEU A 173 11.67 -4.01 7.99
N ASP A 174 11.97 -4.75 6.93
CA ASP A 174 12.60 -4.19 5.73
C ASP A 174 11.64 -3.28 4.95
N LEU A 175 10.35 -3.63 4.87
CA LEU A 175 9.35 -2.74 4.29
C LEU A 175 9.17 -1.47 5.13
N THR A 176 9.21 -1.58 6.46
CA THR A 176 9.14 -0.42 7.35
C THR A 176 10.34 0.49 7.13
N ASP A 177 11.56 -0.05 7.04
CA ASP A 177 12.78 0.72 6.77
C ASP A 177 12.75 1.38 5.39
N LEU A 178 12.23 0.68 4.37
CA LEU A 178 12.08 1.20 3.01
C LEU A 178 11.25 2.50 3.00
N PHE A 179 10.08 2.48 3.66
CA PHE A 179 9.22 3.66 3.74
C PHE A 179 9.73 4.70 4.75
N GLY A 180 10.30 4.28 5.88
CA GLY A 180 10.93 5.16 6.86
C GLY A 180 12.06 6.00 6.27
N THR A 181 12.91 5.37 5.44
CA THR A 181 13.94 6.05 4.65
C THR A 181 13.33 7.08 3.69
N GLY A 182 12.26 6.72 2.97
CA GLY A 182 11.56 7.65 2.07
C GLY A 182 10.96 8.85 2.79
N ILE A 183 10.34 8.64 3.94
CA ILE A 183 9.79 9.71 4.80
C ILE A 183 10.91 10.64 5.28
N ASN A 184 12.06 10.07 5.69
CA ASN A 184 13.21 10.86 6.10
C ASN A 184 13.82 11.67 4.95
N ASN A 185 13.89 11.12 3.74
CA ASN A 185 14.30 11.85 2.54
C ASN A 185 13.38 13.06 2.28
N CYS A 186 12.05 12.86 2.35
CA CYS A 186 11.08 13.95 2.20
C CYS A 186 11.25 15.03 3.29
N ARG A 187 11.44 14.62 4.56
CA ARG A 187 11.71 15.55 5.68
C ARG A 187 12.98 16.38 5.45
N LEU A 188 14.06 15.76 4.99
CA LEU A 188 15.32 16.44 4.68
C LEU A 188 15.18 17.40 3.49
N HIS A 189 14.49 16.96 2.43
CA HIS A 189 14.18 17.79 1.29
C HIS A 189 13.39 19.06 1.68
N ASN A 190 12.32 18.90 2.45
CA ASN A 190 11.50 20.03 2.92
C ASN A 190 12.32 21.03 3.75
N LYS A 191 13.27 20.56 4.57
CA LYS A 191 14.22 21.43 5.27
C LYS A 191 15.13 22.18 4.31
N ALA A 192 15.63 21.53 3.25
CA ALA A 192 16.47 22.15 2.24
C ALA A 192 15.72 23.20 1.42
N VAL A 193 14.47 22.94 1.03
CA VAL A 193 13.58 23.91 0.38
C VAL A 193 13.40 25.15 1.26
N ALA A 194 13.00 24.98 2.53
CA ALA A 194 12.83 26.10 3.45
C ALA A 194 14.12 26.92 3.65
N GLN A 195 15.29 26.29 3.59
CA GLN A 195 16.57 26.99 3.62
C GLN A 195 16.87 27.75 2.32
N ALA A 196 16.58 27.16 1.16
CA ALA A 196 16.76 27.79 -0.14
C ALA A 196 15.87 29.03 -0.29
N GLU A 197 14.60 28.94 0.11
CA GLU A 197 13.65 30.07 0.12
C GLU A 197 14.17 31.25 0.96
N ARG A 198 14.66 30.98 2.18
CA ARG A 198 15.27 32.00 3.05
C ARG A 198 16.51 32.65 2.43
N ARG A 199 17.26 31.89 1.64
CA ARG A 199 18.46 32.35 0.92
C ARG A 199 18.15 32.95 -0.46
N ARG A 200 16.88 32.99 -0.89
CA ARG A 200 16.44 33.36 -2.24
C ARG A 200 17.18 32.56 -3.34
N GLY A 201 17.50 31.31 -3.05
CA GLY A 201 18.09 30.37 -3.99
C GLY A 201 17.05 29.55 -4.74
N SER A 202 17.48 28.75 -5.72
CA SER A 202 16.64 27.74 -6.36
C SER A 202 16.32 26.61 -5.38
N SER A 203 15.05 26.20 -5.32
CA SER A 203 14.62 25.03 -4.58
C SER A 203 15.25 23.76 -5.20
N PRO A 204 15.75 22.81 -4.39
CA PRO A 204 16.18 21.52 -4.91
C PRO A 204 15.00 20.78 -5.55
N GLU A 205 15.27 19.86 -6.47
CA GLU A 205 14.27 18.92 -6.99
C GLU A 205 14.10 17.72 -6.04
N PHE A 206 12.95 17.04 -6.12
CA PHE A 206 12.68 15.81 -5.39
C PHE A 206 11.85 14.84 -6.23
N ASP A 207 12.24 13.58 -6.24
CA ASP A 207 11.46 12.53 -6.87
C ASP A 207 10.32 12.08 -5.95
N GLU A 208 9.18 12.76 -6.09
CA GLU A 208 7.95 12.41 -5.39
C GLU A 208 7.45 11.01 -5.70
N LYS A 209 7.78 10.41 -6.85
CA LYS A 209 7.28 9.07 -7.23
C LYS A 209 7.93 7.96 -6.42
N THR A 210 9.17 8.18 -5.99
CA THR A 210 9.99 7.19 -5.30
C THR A 210 10.41 7.64 -3.90
N LEU A 211 9.91 8.79 -3.41
CA LEU A 211 10.37 9.41 -2.16
C LEU A 211 11.91 9.63 -2.15
N GLY A 212 12.41 10.26 -3.20
CA GLY A 212 13.85 10.53 -3.36
C GLY A 212 14.66 9.26 -3.66
N GLY A 213 14.08 8.35 -4.45
CA GLY A 213 14.70 7.08 -4.86
C GLY A 213 14.62 5.97 -3.82
N ALA A 214 13.93 6.17 -2.69
CA ALA A 214 13.84 5.18 -1.62
C ALA A 214 12.89 4.03 -1.96
N VAL A 215 11.70 4.32 -2.47
CA VAL A 215 10.59 3.37 -2.64
C VAL A 215 10.33 3.11 -4.13
N ASP A 216 10.61 1.88 -4.58
CA ASP A 216 10.32 1.42 -5.94
C ASP A 216 9.92 -0.07 -5.96
N PHE A 217 9.41 -0.52 -7.11
CA PHE A 217 8.97 -1.91 -7.30
C PHE A 217 10.10 -2.93 -7.12
N ASN A 218 11.34 -2.62 -7.52
CA ASN A 218 12.43 -3.58 -7.44
C ASN A 218 12.85 -3.81 -5.99
N LYS A 219 12.94 -2.74 -5.20
CA LYS A 219 13.25 -2.84 -3.77
C LYS A 219 12.14 -3.55 -3.00
N PHE A 220 10.88 -3.20 -3.28
CA PHE A 220 9.73 -3.88 -2.67
C PHE A 220 9.73 -5.38 -3.03
N ALA A 221 9.91 -5.72 -4.31
CA ALA A 221 10.00 -7.09 -4.78
C ALA A 221 11.14 -7.87 -4.10
N THR A 222 12.32 -7.24 -3.96
CA THR A 222 13.50 -7.85 -3.33
C THR A 222 13.20 -8.29 -1.90
N ILE A 223 12.39 -7.53 -1.16
CA ILE A 223 11.95 -7.89 0.18
C ILE A 223 11.01 -9.10 0.13
N LEU A 224 10.05 -9.11 -0.80
CA LEU A 224 9.10 -10.24 -0.97
C LEU A 224 9.74 -11.52 -1.53
N GLU A 225 10.97 -11.47 -2.03
CA GLU A 225 11.74 -12.65 -2.45
C GLU A 225 12.43 -13.36 -1.28
N GLN A 226 12.54 -12.70 -0.12
CA GLN A 226 13.16 -13.31 1.05
C GLN A 226 12.32 -14.50 1.54
N PRO A 227 12.97 -15.62 1.93
CA PRO A 227 12.24 -16.79 2.42
C PRO A 227 11.57 -16.49 3.76
N ILE A 228 10.27 -16.80 3.83
CA ILE A 228 9.43 -16.78 5.04
C ILE A 228 9.44 -18.14 5.76
N THR A 229 10.61 -18.78 5.89
CA THR A 229 10.76 -20.00 6.69
C THR A 229 12.01 -19.86 7.56
N LEU A 230 11.83 -19.76 8.88
CA LEU A 230 12.86 -20.20 9.81
C LEU A 230 12.81 -21.73 9.85
N GLN A 231 13.96 -22.37 9.60
CA GLN A 231 14.16 -23.81 9.76
C GLN A 231 13.89 -24.27 11.19
#